data_AF-A0A9P4IR99-F1
#
_entry.id   AF-A0A9P4IR99-F1
#
_cell.length_a   1.000
_cell.length_b   1.000
_cell.length_c   1.000
_cell.angle_alpha   90.00
_cell.angle_beta   90.00
_cell.angle_gamma   90.00
#
_symmetry.space_group_name_H-M   'P 1'
#
loop_
_entity.id
_entity.type
_entity.pdbx_description
1 polymer ?
#
loop_
_entity_poly.entity_id
_entity_poly.type
_entity_poly.pdbx_seq_one_letter_code
_entity_poly.pdbx_strand_id
1 'polypeptide(L)'
;MAPTIILPGGLSKDGHDWGAPLLDALGITYIVIAIAYTLLVFFGLYRLWLHRNEVAVRLRGFWTIASAVILLLTYGAWVIIVYPLNGLFKCNTEFWVMSVFLPTSIGLFQASNIRLLSYYQAQQDLADDAKTLAEKKKWTILLNRGPVAFWKQLDTAQKTYFGIAVGIVIQLIVTLVLYFGSRLFNERGFFGTHVGPGECRRGWEWVPSAFWQFLWAWVFGPFVLIKIWNIKDVHYWARQTRIAILAGLAGTPLWLVFIHSNSPGVANVNKWWMPAGWFLPGIWAMQFVSIWYPLKDARESRKRRQGRCIDCILDANSHPISNRDDYYSMGNLEGQIDRRIEQLLKYAAEKTFTAENILFIREVRDFKRRWEVAMKRSPLSLDQLRERFEEAALIFFTLVNPATAKFNINLDYKTYLDLSLMFRGCDYQRDDDGSELSKLTAGTNDACPWETQPEDSLHSADTSSGVLDIELLCKGPGGKINGNVSAAKSNASSITVNAESELEFPHVPGEFSIKVFDKAYDIVKKDVYLNMWIRYEKEVGKPIPQRKAEAASSTTLSFICHPSASLSQLFGSTNRSNV
;
A
#
# COMPACT_ATOMS: atom_id res chain seq x y z
N MET A 1 -20.95 35.49 -50.20
CA MET A 1 -19.87 34.69 -49.59
C MET A 1 -18.69 35.62 -49.36
N ALA A 2 -18.46 36.05 -48.12
CA ALA A 2 -17.28 36.83 -47.78
C ALA A 2 -16.08 35.87 -47.62
N PRO A 3 -14.87 36.23 -48.08
CA PRO A 3 -13.71 35.36 -47.99
C PRO A 3 -13.26 35.21 -46.54
N THR A 4 -13.14 33.96 -46.08
CA THR A 4 -12.56 33.59 -44.78
C THR A 4 -11.11 34.06 -44.76
N ILE A 5 -10.80 35.07 -43.94
CA ILE A 5 -9.43 35.58 -43.77
C ILE A 5 -8.67 34.55 -42.93
N ILE A 6 -7.88 33.73 -43.60
CA ILE A 6 -6.93 32.80 -42.97
C ILE A 6 -5.74 33.63 -42.48
N LEU A 7 -5.51 33.66 -41.16
CA LEU A 7 -4.33 34.29 -40.57
C LEU A 7 -3.07 33.50 -40.99
N PRO A 8 -1.88 34.14 -41.06
CA PRO A 8 -0.63 33.42 -41.35
C PRO A 8 -0.40 32.39 -40.24
N GLY A 9 -0.69 31.12 -40.53
CA GLY A 9 -0.78 30.04 -39.54
C GLY A 9 -2.01 29.14 -39.62
N GLY A 10 -2.92 29.32 -40.59
CA GLY A 10 -3.96 28.32 -40.91
C GLY A 10 -5.15 28.23 -39.94
N LEU A 11 -5.18 29.01 -38.86
CA LEU A 11 -6.37 29.17 -38.00
C LEU A 11 -7.35 30.19 -38.59
N SER A 12 -8.63 29.85 -38.69
CA SER A 12 -9.72 30.82 -38.90
C SER A 12 -9.79 31.82 -37.73
N LYS A 13 -10.40 32.99 -38.01
CA LYS A 13 -10.78 33.97 -36.99
C LYS A 13 -11.65 33.35 -35.87
N ASP A 14 -12.37 32.27 -36.17
CA ASP A 14 -13.34 31.61 -35.29
C ASP A 14 -12.77 30.45 -34.45
N GLY A 15 -11.51 30.03 -34.67
CA GLY A 15 -10.85 28.98 -33.87
C GLY A 15 -10.47 27.72 -34.67
N HIS A 16 -10.62 26.53 -34.06
CA HIS A 16 -10.37 25.24 -34.71
C HIS A 16 -11.45 24.92 -35.74
N ASP A 17 -11.06 24.70 -36.99
CA ASP A 17 -11.98 24.62 -38.13
C ASP A 17 -12.27 23.18 -38.60
N TRP A 18 -11.76 22.16 -37.90
CA TRP A 18 -12.01 20.74 -38.22
C TRP A 18 -11.52 20.34 -39.62
N GLY A 19 -10.70 21.19 -40.23
CA GLY A 19 -10.13 21.02 -41.56
C GLY A 19 -8.84 20.21 -41.55
N ALA A 20 -7.92 20.55 -42.45
CA ALA A 20 -6.62 19.90 -42.49
C ALA A 20 -5.85 20.08 -41.15
N PRO A 21 -4.98 19.13 -40.78
CA PRO A 21 -4.11 19.25 -39.61
C PRO A 21 -3.28 20.54 -39.63
N LEU A 22 -3.12 21.18 -38.47
CA LEU A 22 -2.23 22.31 -38.28
C LEU A 22 -0.80 21.83 -38.07
N LEU A 23 -0.01 21.88 -39.14
CA LEU A 23 1.43 21.61 -39.12
C LEU A 23 2.26 22.90 -39.15
N ASP A 24 1.75 23.94 -38.50
CA ASP A 24 2.51 25.16 -38.25
C ASP A 24 3.63 24.90 -37.23
N ALA A 25 4.52 25.88 -37.02
CA ALA A 25 5.65 25.72 -36.09
C ALA A 25 5.19 25.34 -34.67
N LEU A 26 4.03 25.84 -34.24
CA LEU A 26 3.46 25.50 -32.94
C LEU A 26 2.93 24.06 -32.94
N GLY A 27 2.16 23.63 -33.94
CA GLY A 27 1.68 22.26 -34.08
C GLY A 27 2.80 21.23 -34.11
N ILE A 28 3.89 21.51 -34.83
CA ILE A 28 5.11 20.68 -34.81
C ILE A 28 5.71 20.61 -33.40
N THR A 29 5.74 21.73 -32.67
CA THR A 29 6.22 21.77 -31.28
C THR A 29 5.38 20.87 -30.36
N TYR A 30 4.05 20.90 -30.47
CA TYR A 30 3.17 19.99 -29.72
C TYR A 30 3.47 18.51 -30.02
N ILE A 31 3.66 18.15 -31.30
CA ILE A 31 3.99 16.77 -31.71
C ILE A 31 5.35 16.35 -31.12
N VAL A 32 6.36 17.20 -31.21
CA VAL A 32 7.70 16.93 -30.66
C VAL A 32 7.64 16.75 -29.15
N ILE A 33 6.89 17.61 -28.43
CA ILE A 33 6.70 17.49 -26.98
C ILE A 33 5.98 16.17 -26.65
N ALA A 34 4.93 15.79 -27.38
CA ALA A 34 4.23 14.52 -27.17
C ALA A 34 5.18 13.34 -27.31
N ILE A 35 5.94 13.26 -28.41
CA ILE A 35 6.88 12.16 -28.68
C ILE A 35 7.99 12.13 -27.62
N ALA A 36 8.62 13.27 -27.34
CA ALA A 36 9.72 13.35 -26.37
C ALA A 36 9.25 12.95 -24.97
N TYR A 37 8.06 13.40 -24.55
CA TYR A 37 7.50 13.06 -23.24
C TYR A 37 7.13 11.57 -23.15
N THR A 38 6.51 11.01 -24.19
CA THR A 38 6.22 9.57 -24.27
C THR A 38 7.49 8.73 -24.14
N LEU A 39 8.56 9.08 -24.87
CA LEU A 39 9.86 8.38 -24.76
C LEU A 39 10.45 8.49 -23.35
N LEU A 40 10.37 9.68 -22.72
CA LEU A 40 10.86 9.91 -21.36
C LEU A 40 10.12 9.03 -20.34
N VAL A 41 8.80 8.93 -20.44
CA VAL A 41 7.97 8.11 -19.54
C VAL A 41 8.25 6.63 -19.74
N PHE A 42 8.32 6.14 -20.98
CA PHE A 42 8.67 4.74 -21.26
C PHE A 42 10.09 4.40 -20.79
N PHE A 43 11.05 5.31 -20.95
CA PHE A 43 12.39 5.13 -20.40
C PHE A 43 12.35 5.02 -18.86
N GLY A 44 11.54 5.87 -18.20
CA GLY A 44 11.31 5.80 -16.76
C GLY A 44 10.70 4.47 -16.30
N LEU A 45 9.68 3.99 -16.99
CA LEU A 45 9.05 2.69 -16.73
C LEU A 45 10.01 1.52 -16.98
N TYR A 46 10.81 1.58 -18.05
CA TYR A 46 11.84 0.59 -18.34
C TYR A 46 12.89 0.53 -17.21
N ARG A 47 13.36 1.69 -16.74
CA ARG A 47 14.28 1.77 -15.59
C ARG A 47 13.65 1.19 -14.31
N LEU A 48 12.36 1.39 -14.08
CA LEU A 48 11.64 0.77 -12.96
C LEU A 48 11.56 -0.74 -13.11
N TRP A 49 11.26 -1.23 -14.31
CA TRP A 49 11.14 -2.66 -14.59
C TRP A 49 12.46 -3.41 -14.35
N LEU A 50 13.60 -2.80 -14.69
CA LEU A 50 14.93 -3.35 -14.38
C LEU A 50 15.21 -3.44 -12.87
N HIS A 51 14.58 -2.57 -12.07
CA HIS A 51 14.74 -2.51 -10.62
C HIS A 51 13.50 -3.04 -9.88
N ARG A 52 12.64 -3.83 -10.52
CA ARG A 52 11.38 -4.31 -9.94
C ARG A 52 11.55 -5.19 -8.69
N ASN A 53 12.70 -5.85 -8.57
CA ASN A 53 13.04 -6.71 -7.44
C ASN A 53 13.47 -5.93 -6.19
N GLU A 54 13.70 -4.62 -6.31
CA GLU A 54 14.02 -3.77 -5.15
C GLU A 54 12.77 -3.53 -4.30
N VAL A 55 12.93 -3.58 -2.97
CA VAL A 55 11.82 -3.45 -1.99
C VAL A 55 10.96 -2.22 -2.28
N ALA A 56 11.57 -1.09 -2.63
CA ALA A 56 10.89 0.15 -2.95
C ALA A 56 9.86 0.03 -4.10
N VAL A 57 10.20 -0.72 -5.16
CA VAL A 57 9.35 -0.89 -6.34
C VAL A 57 8.32 -1.99 -6.08
N ARG A 58 8.74 -3.07 -5.44
CA ARG A 58 7.89 -4.22 -5.08
C ARG A 58 6.73 -3.83 -4.17
N LEU A 59 6.99 -3.07 -3.10
CA LEU A 59 5.96 -2.60 -2.16
C LEU A 59 4.79 -1.88 -2.86
N ARG A 60 5.10 -1.09 -3.89
CA ARG A 60 4.12 -0.29 -4.63
C ARG A 60 3.40 -1.07 -5.73
N GLY A 61 3.92 -2.23 -6.14
CA GLY A 61 3.47 -3.00 -7.29
C GLY A 61 3.89 -2.35 -8.61
N PHE A 62 4.77 -3.01 -9.36
CA PHE A 62 5.20 -2.49 -10.67
C PHE A 62 4.01 -2.37 -11.65
N TRP A 63 3.18 -3.43 -11.74
CA TRP A 63 2.08 -3.48 -12.70
C TRP A 63 0.98 -2.45 -12.44
N THR A 64 0.71 -2.15 -11.16
CA THR A 64 -0.26 -1.12 -10.75
C THR A 64 0.22 0.28 -11.10
N ILE A 65 1.51 0.58 -10.88
CA ILE A 65 2.09 1.86 -11.29
C ILE A 65 2.13 1.97 -12.81
N ALA A 66 2.61 0.92 -13.50
CA ALA A 66 2.77 0.93 -14.94
C ALA A 66 1.43 1.15 -15.65
N SER A 67 0.37 0.44 -15.23
CA SER A 67 -0.97 0.61 -15.82
C SER A 67 -1.53 2.02 -15.59
N ALA A 68 -1.43 2.55 -14.37
CA ALA A 68 -1.89 3.91 -14.06
C ALA A 68 -1.11 4.98 -14.87
N VAL A 69 0.21 4.84 -14.96
CA VAL A 69 1.07 5.77 -15.73
C VAL A 69 0.76 5.70 -17.23
N ILE A 70 0.59 4.51 -17.81
CA ILE A 70 0.30 4.33 -19.23
C ILE A 70 -1.06 4.94 -19.60
N LEU A 71 -2.09 4.75 -18.76
CA LEU A 71 -3.40 5.36 -18.99
C LEU A 71 -3.33 6.89 -18.93
N LEU A 72 -2.68 7.44 -17.91
CA LEU A 72 -2.44 8.88 -17.81
C LEU A 72 -1.61 9.42 -18.98
N LEU A 73 -0.62 8.66 -19.47
CA LEU A 73 0.21 9.02 -20.62
C LEU A 73 -0.62 9.07 -21.89
N THR A 74 -1.49 8.08 -22.09
CA THR A 74 -2.37 8.01 -23.26
C THR A 74 -3.31 9.20 -23.29
N TYR A 75 -3.96 9.54 -22.16
CA TYR A 75 -4.81 10.73 -22.07
C TYR A 75 -4.01 12.02 -22.32
N GLY A 76 -2.85 12.17 -21.67
CA GLY A 76 -2.01 13.35 -21.84
C GLY A 76 -1.55 13.55 -23.30
N ALA A 77 -1.12 12.47 -23.95
CA ALA A 77 -0.74 12.49 -25.37
C ALA A 77 -1.92 12.90 -26.26
N TRP A 78 -3.12 12.38 -25.99
CA TRP A 78 -4.32 12.77 -26.72
C TRP A 78 -4.57 14.28 -26.61
N VAL A 79 -4.53 14.83 -25.40
CA VAL A 79 -4.77 16.27 -25.16
C VAL A 79 -3.73 17.15 -25.87
N ILE A 80 -2.45 16.75 -25.88
CA ILE A 80 -1.38 17.50 -26.57
C ILE A 80 -1.60 17.50 -28.10
N ILE A 81 -2.09 16.39 -28.66
CA ILE A 81 -2.28 16.21 -30.12
C ILE A 81 -3.58 16.89 -30.62
N VAL A 82 -4.50 17.32 -29.75
CA VAL A 82 -5.74 18.03 -30.15
C VAL A 82 -5.43 19.26 -31.03
N TYR A 83 -4.43 20.06 -30.65
CA TYR A 83 -4.05 21.27 -31.37
C TYR A 83 -3.57 20.98 -32.82
N PRO A 84 -2.53 20.15 -33.04
CA PRO A 84 -2.05 19.86 -34.40
C PRO A 84 -3.09 19.11 -35.24
N LEU A 85 -4.05 18.40 -34.64
CA LEU A 85 -5.16 17.81 -35.36
C LEU A 85 -6.26 18.80 -35.74
N ASN A 86 -6.09 20.11 -35.53
CA ASN A 86 -7.09 21.12 -35.84
C ASN A 86 -8.49 20.81 -35.27
N GLY A 87 -8.52 20.20 -34.08
CA GLY A 87 -9.77 19.79 -33.46
C GLY A 87 -10.49 18.63 -34.14
N LEU A 88 -9.89 17.84 -35.05
CA LEU A 88 -10.53 16.69 -35.75
C LEU A 88 -11.22 15.65 -34.80
N PHE A 89 -10.98 15.75 -33.50
CA PHE A 89 -11.72 15.06 -32.44
C PHE A 89 -13.17 15.54 -32.32
N LYS A 90 -14.10 14.83 -32.99
CA LYS A 90 -15.55 15.02 -32.84
C LYS A 90 -15.95 15.11 -31.36
N CYS A 91 -16.91 16.00 -31.06
CA CYS A 91 -17.46 16.18 -29.71
C CYS A 91 -17.86 14.86 -29.03
N ASN A 92 -18.42 13.92 -29.80
CA ASN A 92 -18.77 12.57 -29.32
C ASN A 92 -17.56 11.84 -28.73
N THR A 93 -16.41 11.89 -29.40
CA THR A 93 -15.18 11.22 -28.93
C THR A 93 -14.66 11.90 -27.67
N GLU A 94 -14.70 13.24 -27.62
CA GLU A 94 -14.32 14.01 -26.44
C GLU A 94 -15.18 13.65 -25.22
N PHE A 95 -16.49 13.44 -25.43
CA PHE A 95 -17.40 13.00 -24.37
C PHE A 95 -16.99 11.66 -23.77
N TRP A 96 -16.65 10.66 -24.58
CA TRP A 96 -16.17 9.36 -24.07
C TRP A 96 -14.84 9.48 -23.32
N VAL A 97 -13.91 10.28 -23.84
CA VAL A 97 -12.60 10.49 -23.21
C VAL A 97 -12.74 11.14 -21.85
N MET A 98 -13.55 12.19 -21.75
CA MET A 98 -13.75 12.93 -20.50
C MET A 98 -14.66 12.22 -19.50
N SER A 99 -15.64 11.46 -19.99
CA SER A 99 -16.65 10.80 -19.14
C SER A 99 -16.26 9.40 -18.73
N VAL A 100 -15.36 8.72 -19.45
CA VAL A 100 -14.90 7.35 -19.12
C VAL A 100 -13.40 7.32 -18.89
N PHE A 101 -12.62 7.68 -19.92
CA PHE A 101 -11.17 7.42 -19.92
C PHE A 101 -10.44 8.19 -18.81
N LEU A 102 -10.68 9.50 -18.70
CA LEU A 102 -10.02 10.34 -17.70
C LEU A 102 -10.39 9.94 -16.26
N PRO A 103 -11.69 9.80 -15.87
CA PRO A 103 -12.01 9.40 -14.51
C PRO A 103 -11.53 7.99 -14.18
N THR A 104 -11.54 7.04 -15.13
CA THR A 104 -10.96 5.71 -14.91
C THR A 104 -9.45 5.79 -14.70
N SER A 105 -8.74 6.61 -15.47
CA SER A 105 -7.29 6.82 -15.31
C SER A 105 -6.95 7.39 -13.93
N ILE A 106 -7.68 8.42 -13.49
CA ILE A 106 -7.50 9.02 -12.16
C ILE A 106 -7.92 8.04 -11.06
N GLY A 107 -9.03 7.31 -11.23
CA GLY A 107 -9.50 6.30 -10.28
C GLY A 107 -8.48 5.20 -10.05
N LEU A 108 -7.87 4.67 -11.13
CA LEU A 108 -6.78 3.68 -11.02
C LEU A 108 -5.52 4.26 -10.39
N PHE A 109 -5.21 5.52 -10.68
CA PHE A 109 -4.12 6.23 -9.99
C PHE A 109 -4.39 6.35 -8.49
N GLN A 110 -5.62 6.67 -8.09
CA GLN A 110 -6.03 6.72 -6.69
C GLN A 110 -6.04 5.33 -6.04
N ALA A 111 -6.37 4.27 -6.78
CA ALA A 111 -6.22 2.88 -6.35
C ALA A 111 -4.76 2.51 -6.04
N SER A 112 -3.80 3.03 -6.83
CA SER A 112 -2.38 2.87 -6.54
C SER A 112 -1.96 3.63 -5.27
N ASN A 113 -2.56 4.78 -4.99
CA ASN A 113 -2.22 5.62 -3.84
C ASN A 113 -2.81 5.09 -2.52
N ILE A 114 -4.01 4.49 -2.53
CA ILE A 114 -4.63 3.94 -1.32
C ILE A 114 -3.87 2.72 -0.78
N ARG A 115 -3.12 2.00 -1.64
CA ARG A 115 -2.28 0.86 -1.25
C ARG A 115 -1.27 1.22 -0.15
N LEU A 116 -0.80 2.47 -0.11
CA LEU A 116 0.05 2.95 0.99
C LEU A 116 -0.69 2.89 2.33
N LEU A 117 -1.94 3.34 2.36
CA LEU A 117 -2.72 3.42 3.60
C LEU A 117 -3.07 2.02 4.11
N SER A 118 -3.48 1.11 3.22
CA SER A 118 -3.76 -0.27 3.64
C SER A 118 -2.50 -0.97 4.13
N TYR A 119 -1.36 -0.78 3.45
CA TYR A 119 -0.10 -1.36 3.90
C TYR A 119 0.34 -0.80 5.25
N TYR A 120 0.24 0.52 5.44
CA TYR A 120 0.55 1.18 6.70
C TYR A 120 -0.33 0.67 7.85
N GLN A 121 -1.65 0.58 7.64
CA GLN A 121 -2.59 0.06 8.64
C GLN A 121 -2.30 -1.40 8.97
N ALA A 122 -2.09 -2.25 7.96
CA ALA A 122 -1.80 -3.65 8.16
C ALA A 122 -0.49 -3.89 8.94
N GLN A 123 0.51 -3.02 8.76
CA GLN A 123 1.76 -3.04 9.53
C GLN A 123 1.59 -2.53 10.96
N GLN A 124 0.73 -1.53 11.19
CA GLN A 124 0.35 -1.11 12.54
C GLN A 124 -0.41 -2.20 13.27
N ASP A 125 -1.40 -2.81 12.62
CA ASP A 125 -2.16 -3.93 13.17
C ASP A 125 -1.21 -5.07 13.55
N LEU A 126 -0.20 -5.37 12.72
CA LEU A 126 0.80 -6.39 13.05
C LEU A 126 1.60 -6.04 14.32
N ALA A 127 1.96 -4.77 14.51
CA ALA A 127 2.68 -4.31 15.70
C ALA A 127 1.79 -4.20 16.96
N ASP A 128 0.49 -3.99 16.80
CA ASP A 128 -0.46 -3.97 17.90
C ASP A 128 -0.94 -5.38 18.28
N ASP A 129 -1.19 -6.26 17.30
CA ASP A 129 -1.48 -7.68 17.50
C ASP A 129 -0.29 -8.43 18.09
N ALA A 130 0.92 -7.95 17.85
CA ALA A 130 2.10 -8.39 18.56
C ALA A 130 1.90 -8.31 20.09
N LYS A 131 1.20 -7.31 20.61
CA LYS A 131 0.93 -7.23 22.07
C LYS A 131 -0.07 -8.29 22.53
N THR A 132 -0.97 -8.76 21.65
CA THR A 132 -2.04 -9.71 21.96
C THR A 132 -1.72 -11.17 21.59
N LEU A 133 -0.75 -11.45 20.71
CA LEU A 133 -0.23 -12.82 20.46
C LEU A 133 0.36 -13.44 21.75
N ALA A 134 0.85 -12.61 22.67
CA ALA A 134 1.26 -13.03 24.01
C ALA A 134 0.08 -13.35 24.96
N GLU A 135 -1.14 -12.92 24.63
CA GLU A 135 -2.34 -13.01 25.49
C GLU A 135 -3.52 -13.79 24.86
N LYS A 136 -3.48 -14.14 23.57
CA LYS A 136 -4.54 -14.90 22.89
C LYS A 136 -4.50 -16.38 23.27
N LYS A 137 -4.89 -16.65 24.51
CA LYS A 137 -5.51 -17.90 24.95
C LYS A 137 -7.00 -17.61 25.11
N LYS A 138 -7.82 -18.14 24.20
CA LYS A 138 -9.29 -18.01 24.07
C LYS A 138 -9.83 -16.64 23.65
N TRP A 139 -10.32 -16.59 22.40
CA TRP A 139 -11.41 -15.69 22.02
C TRP A 139 -12.46 -16.49 21.26
N THR A 140 -13.68 -16.52 21.80
CA THR A 140 -14.86 -17.11 21.16
C THR A 140 -15.49 -16.06 20.26
N ILE A 141 -15.62 -16.33 18.95
CA ILE A 141 -16.33 -15.44 18.02
C ILE A 141 -17.77 -15.95 17.86
N LEU A 142 -18.73 -15.13 18.31
CA LEU A 142 -20.15 -15.29 17.98
C LEU A 142 -20.36 -14.98 16.50
N LEU A 143 -20.67 -16.03 15.73
CA LEU A 143 -20.87 -16.00 14.28
C LEU A 143 -22.14 -15.24 13.91
N ASN A 144 -22.03 -13.98 13.49
CA ASN A 144 -23.15 -13.26 12.88
C ASN A 144 -22.93 -13.18 11.35
N ARG A 145 -23.44 -14.19 10.63
CA ARG A 145 -23.35 -14.29 9.16
C ARG A 145 -24.33 -13.32 8.51
N GLY A 146 -23.83 -12.14 8.14
CA GLY A 146 -24.58 -11.18 7.32
C GLY A 146 -23.68 -10.37 6.38
N PRO A 147 -24.24 -9.76 5.32
CA PRO A 147 -23.46 -8.97 4.35
C PRO A 147 -22.74 -7.77 5.00
N VAL A 148 -23.27 -7.26 6.12
CA VAL A 148 -22.64 -6.20 6.94
C VAL A 148 -21.41 -6.72 7.70
N ALA A 149 -21.42 -7.98 8.15
CA ALA A 149 -20.26 -8.59 8.81
C ALA A 149 -19.13 -8.84 7.81
N PHE A 150 -19.47 -9.31 6.61
CA PHE A 150 -18.53 -9.43 5.49
C PHE A 150 -17.92 -8.07 5.10
N TRP A 151 -18.74 -7.02 4.99
CA TRP A 151 -18.25 -5.67 4.73
C TRP A 151 -17.34 -5.14 5.84
N LYS A 152 -17.53 -5.55 7.10
CA LYS A 152 -16.63 -5.15 8.18
C LYS A 152 -15.27 -5.85 8.08
N GLN A 153 -15.23 -7.11 7.63
CA GLN A 153 -14.02 -7.93 7.50
C GLN A 153 -13.09 -7.53 6.35
N LEU A 154 -13.60 -6.89 5.29
CA LEU A 154 -12.76 -6.49 4.15
C LEU A 154 -11.67 -5.48 4.56
N ASP A 155 -10.46 -5.64 4.02
CA ASP A 155 -9.36 -4.69 4.21
C ASP A 155 -9.72 -3.31 3.63
N THR A 156 -9.14 -2.24 4.18
CA THR A 156 -9.40 -0.86 3.74
C THR A 156 -9.13 -0.69 2.24
N ALA A 157 -8.09 -1.34 1.69
CA ALA A 157 -7.83 -1.35 0.25
C ALA A 157 -8.91 -2.10 -0.53
N GLN A 158 -9.35 -3.27 -0.08
CA GLN A 158 -10.39 -4.05 -0.76
C GLN A 158 -11.73 -3.29 -0.81
N LYS A 159 -12.13 -2.65 0.30
CA LYS A 159 -13.29 -1.75 0.34
C LYS A 159 -13.16 -0.62 -0.68
N THR A 160 -11.97 -0.06 -0.81
CA THR A 160 -11.71 1.03 -1.76
C THR A 160 -11.71 0.54 -3.20
N TYR A 161 -11.09 -0.61 -3.51
CA TYR A 161 -11.10 -1.20 -4.85
C TYR A 161 -12.51 -1.57 -5.30
N PHE A 162 -13.30 -2.15 -4.39
CA PHE A 162 -14.71 -2.40 -4.64
C PHE A 162 -15.47 -1.09 -4.92
N GLY A 163 -15.25 -0.05 -4.11
CA GLY A 163 -15.83 1.27 -4.31
C GLY A 163 -15.45 1.90 -5.67
N ILE A 164 -14.18 1.81 -6.07
CA ILE A 164 -13.69 2.29 -7.37
C ILE A 164 -14.34 1.50 -8.51
N ALA A 165 -14.41 0.17 -8.41
CA ALA A 165 -15.02 -0.68 -9.42
C ALA A 165 -16.51 -0.38 -9.61
N VAL A 166 -17.27 -0.31 -8.51
CA VAL A 166 -18.68 0.10 -8.52
C VAL A 166 -18.83 1.49 -9.12
N GLY A 167 -17.95 2.42 -8.74
CA GLY A 167 -17.92 3.77 -9.27
C GLY A 167 -17.72 3.83 -10.80
N ILE A 168 -16.79 3.05 -11.33
CA ILE A 168 -16.55 2.94 -12.78
C ILE A 168 -17.77 2.35 -13.49
N VAL A 169 -18.42 1.33 -12.92
CA VAL A 169 -19.64 0.73 -13.49
C VAL A 169 -20.78 1.74 -13.55
N ILE A 170 -21.05 2.45 -12.44
CA ILE A 170 -22.09 3.50 -12.39
C ILE A 170 -21.79 4.58 -13.43
N GLN A 171 -20.54 5.05 -13.48
CA GLN A 171 -20.09 6.05 -14.44
C GLN A 171 -20.30 5.60 -15.90
N LEU A 172 -19.99 4.34 -16.23
CA LEU A 172 -20.24 3.77 -17.55
C LEU A 172 -21.73 3.74 -17.89
N ILE A 173 -22.59 3.31 -16.97
CA ILE A 173 -24.04 3.26 -17.17
C ILE A 173 -24.59 4.67 -17.42
N VAL A 174 -24.23 5.65 -16.57
CA VAL A 174 -24.66 7.04 -16.74
C VAL A 174 -24.18 7.61 -18.08
N THR A 175 -22.92 7.36 -18.43
CA THR A 175 -22.35 7.81 -19.72
C THR A 175 -23.09 7.21 -20.91
N LEU A 176 -23.42 5.91 -20.86
CA LEU A 176 -24.18 5.23 -21.91
C LEU A 176 -25.58 5.84 -22.07
N VAL A 177 -26.30 6.06 -20.97
CA VAL A 177 -27.64 6.67 -20.99
C VAL A 177 -27.58 8.07 -21.61
N LEU A 178 -26.60 8.88 -21.23
CA LEU A 178 -26.44 10.24 -21.79
C LEU A 178 -26.03 10.22 -23.26
N TYR A 179 -25.11 9.33 -23.65
CA TYR A 179 -24.64 9.22 -25.02
C TYR A 179 -25.76 8.79 -25.98
N PHE A 180 -26.53 7.75 -25.62
CA PHE A 180 -27.62 7.26 -26.47
C PHE A 180 -28.88 8.11 -26.36
N GLY A 181 -29.12 8.74 -25.21
CA GLY A 181 -30.32 9.54 -25.00
C GLY A 181 -30.23 10.97 -25.54
N SER A 182 -29.05 11.58 -25.54
CA SER A 182 -28.88 12.97 -25.97
C SER A 182 -28.66 13.08 -27.48
N ARG A 183 -29.47 13.94 -28.12
CA ARG A 183 -29.28 14.40 -29.51
C ARG A 183 -28.01 15.23 -29.68
N LEU A 184 -27.37 15.63 -28.59
CA LEU A 184 -26.08 16.30 -28.61
C LEU A 184 -24.97 15.38 -29.15
N PHE A 185 -25.04 14.09 -28.81
CA PHE A 185 -24.00 13.11 -29.16
C PHE A 185 -24.48 12.07 -30.17
N ASN A 186 -25.77 11.73 -30.16
CA ASN A 186 -26.32 10.72 -31.06
C ASN A 186 -27.56 11.25 -31.77
N GLU A 187 -27.55 11.22 -33.10
CA GLU A 187 -28.67 11.67 -33.94
C GLU A 187 -30.00 11.01 -33.61
N ARG A 188 -29.98 9.81 -33.05
CA ARG A 188 -31.18 9.05 -32.66
C ARG A 188 -31.63 9.29 -31.21
N GLY A 189 -31.05 10.27 -30.52
CA GLY A 189 -31.40 10.62 -29.15
C GLY A 189 -32.86 11.09 -28.98
N PHE A 190 -33.38 10.97 -27.77
CA PHE A 190 -34.75 11.37 -27.42
C PHE A 190 -34.84 12.71 -26.66
N PHE A 191 -33.73 13.28 -26.19
CA PHE A 191 -33.68 14.62 -25.58
C PHE A 191 -32.53 15.48 -26.12
N GLY A 192 -32.59 16.79 -25.93
CA GLY A 192 -31.57 17.74 -26.42
C GLY A 192 -31.75 18.15 -27.88
N THR A 193 -30.89 19.04 -28.37
CA THR A 193 -30.89 19.53 -29.76
C THR A 193 -29.53 19.32 -30.41
N HIS A 194 -29.50 19.16 -31.74
CA HIS A 194 -28.25 19.19 -32.47
C HIS A 194 -27.70 20.61 -32.47
N VAL A 195 -26.44 20.75 -32.04
CA VAL A 195 -25.74 22.03 -31.97
C VAL A 195 -24.40 21.94 -32.69
N GLY A 196 -23.77 23.09 -32.95
CA GLY A 196 -22.46 23.15 -33.57
C GLY A 196 -21.35 22.56 -32.68
N PRO A 197 -20.16 22.28 -33.24
CA PRO A 197 -19.07 21.60 -32.52
C PRO A 197 -18.57 22.33 -31.26
N GLY A 198 -18.62 23.66 -31.24
CA GLY A 198 -18.22 24.47 -30.08
C GLY A 198 -19.26 24.47 -28.96
N GLU A 199 -20.54 24.53 -29.30
CA GLU A 199 -21.64 24.49 -28.34
C GLU A 199 -21.83 23.09 -27.75
N CYS A 200 -21.44 22.04 -28.48
CA CYS A 200 -21.54 20.65 -28.02
C CYS A 200 -20.73 20.36 -26.75
N ARG A 201 -19.70 21.16 -26.46
CA ARG A 201 -18.87 21.07 -25.24
C ARG A 201 -19.51 21.74 -24.02
N ARG A 202 -20.68 22.33 -24.18
CA ARG A 202 -21.42 23.07 -23.15
C ARG A 202 -22.80 22.44 -23.02
N GLY A 203 -23.19 22.12 -21.80
CA GLY A 203 -24.48 21.50 -21.55
C GLY A 203 -24.54 20.84 -20.18
N TRP A 204 -25.76 20.57 -19.73
CA TRP A 204 -25.99 19.85 -18.49
C TRP A 204 -25.59 18.37 -18.63
N GLU A 205 -25.50 17.86 -19.87
CA GLU A 205 -25.06 16.52 -20.23
C GLU A 205 -23.62 16.23 -19.77
N TRP A 206 -22.80 17.28 -19.60
CA TRP A 206 -21.42 17.18 -19.10
C TRP A 206 -21.31 17.20 -17.58
N VAL A 207 -22.39 17.55 -16.87
CA VAL A 207 -22.39 17.65 -15.39
C VAL A 207 -21.97 16.34 -14.72
N PRO A 208 -22.45 15.15 -15.14
CA PRO A 208 -22.02 13.90 -14.53
C PRO A 208 -20.52 13.62 -14.70
N SER A 209 -19.94 13.96 -15.86
CA SER A 209 -18.49 13.87 -16.07
C SER A 209 -17.73 14.80 -15.13
N ALA A 210 -18.14 16.07 -15.04
CA ALA A 210 -17.53 17.06 -14.15
C ALA A 210 -17.66 16.67 -12.67
N PHE A 211 -18.84 16.17 -12.27
CA PHE A 211 -19.09 15.69 -10.92
C PHE A 211 -18.16 14.54 -10.55
N TRP A 212 -17.94 13.58 -11.46
CA TRP A 212 -17.07 12.45 -11.21
C TRP A 212 -15.60 12.85 -11.12
N GLN A 213 -15.16 13.76 -11.99
CA GLN A 213 -13.83 14.39 -11.89
C GLN A 213 -13.64 15.10 -10.54
N PHE A 214 -14.65 15.86 -10.11
CA PHE A 214 -14.64 16.53 -8.82
C PHE A 214 -14.59 15.51 -7.66
N LEU A 215 -15.36 14.44 -7.71
CA LEU A 215 -15.38 13.42 -6.67
C LEU A 215 -13.98 12.77 -6.51
N TRP A 216 -13.33 12.37 -7.61
CA TRP A 216 -12.00 11.75 -7.54
C TRP A 216 -10.90 12.73 -7.12
N ALA A 217 -10.91 13.94 -7.67
CA ALA A 217 -9.85 14.91 -7.43
C ALA A 217 -10.02 15.66 -6.10
N TRP A 218 -11.24 16.09 -5.77
CA TRP A 218 -11.54 17.03 -4.68
C TRP A 218 -12.25 16.42 -3.46
N VAL A 219 -12.78 15.21 -3.56
CA VAL A 219 -13.32 14.49 -2.39
C VAL A 219 -12.35 13.38 -1.99
N PHE A 220 -12.14 12.42 -2.89
CA PHE A 220 -11.32 11.25 -2.60
C PHE A 220 -9.84 11.59 -2.41
N GLY A 221 -9.26 12.42 -3.29
CA GLY A 221 -7.87 12.88 -3.17
C GLY A 221 -7.57 13.52 -1.80
N PRO A 222 -8.30 14.58 -1.37
CA PRO A 222 -8.13 15.19 -0.06
C PRO A 222 -8.39 14.23 1.11
N PHE A 223 -9.37 13.33 1.00
CA PHE A 223 -9.58 12.29 2.01
C PHE A 223 -8.32 11.43 2.21
N VAL A 224 -7.72 10.94 1.13
CA VAL A 224 -6.45 10.18 1.19
C VAL A 224 -5.33 11.07 1.73
N LEU A 225 -5.24 12.32 1.29
CA LEU A 225 -4.23 13.28 1.71
C LEU A 225 -4.24 13.50 3.23
N ILE A 226 -5.42 13.67 3.82
CA ILE A 226 -5.60 13.84 5.27
C ILE A 226 -5.18 12.57 6.00
N LYS A 227 -5.58 11.39 5.51
CA LYS A 227 -5.22 10.10 6.12
C LYS A 227 -3.71 9.85 6.12
N ILE A 228 -3.01 10.25 5.06
CA ILE A 228 -1.56 10.03 4.94
C ILE A 228 -0.72 11.21 5.46
N TRP A 229 -1.32 12.29 5.95
CA TRP A 229 -0.62 13.53 6.25
C TRP A 229 0.51 13.35 7.28
N ASN A 230 0.26 12.54 8.29
CA ASN A 230 1.20 12.30 9.39
C ASN A 230 2.15 11.11 9.15
N ILE A 231 1.98 10.35 8.06
CA ILE A 231 2.83 9.19 7.77
C ILE A 231 4.23 9.65 7.36
N LYS A 232 5.27 9.25 8.09
CA LYS A 232 6.66 9.60 7.79
C LYS A 232 7.44 8.34 7.43
N ASP A 233 7.28 7.91 6.19
CA ASP A 233 7.94 6.72 5.67
C ASP A 233 9.36 7.03 5.14
N VAL A 234 10.23 6.01 5.15
CA VAL A 234 11.61 6.17 4.65
C VAL A 234 11.71 5.97 3.12
N HIS A 235 10.66 5.44 2.50
CA HIS A 235 10.62 5.09 1.08
C HIS A 235 10.11 6.24 0.19
N TYR A 236 9.85 7.42 0.75
CA TYR A 236 9.26 8.58 0.07
C TYR A 236 7.88 8.34 -0.56
N TRP A 237 7.16 7.29 -0.15
CA TRP A 237 5.86 6.93 -0.70
C TRP A 237 4.79 7.92 -0.27
N ALA A 238 4.70 8.28 1.01
CA ALA A 238 3.72 9.29 1.45
C ALA A 238 4.00 10.64 0.79
N ARG A 239 5.28 11.01 0.61
CA ARG A 239 5.67 12.24 -0.07
C ARG A 239 5.28 12.24 -1.55
N GLN A 240 5.53 11.13 -2.26
CA GLN A 240 5.09 10.92 -3.64
C GLN A 240 3.58 11.14 -3.75
N THR A 241 2.80 10.46 -2.91
CA THR A 241 1.34 10.54 -2.94
C THR A 241 0.82 11.95 -2.64
N ARG A 242 1.40 12.65 -1.66
CA ARG A 242 1.04 14.05 -1.35
C ARG A 242 1.24 14.97 -2.56
N ILE A 243 2.42 14.92 -3.18
CA ILE A 243 2.73 15.79 -4.32
C ILE A 243 1.82 15.47 -5.51
N ALA A 244 1.58 14.18 -5.77
CA ALA A 244 0.69 13.75 -6.85
C ALA A 244 -0.75 14.25 -6.68
N ILE A 245 -1.32 14.11 -5.47
CA ILE A 245 -2.68 14.56 -5.18
C ILE A 245 -2.75 16.08 -5.28
N LEU A 246 -1.83 16.81 -4.66
CA LEU A 246 -1.81 18.28 -4.69
C LEU A 246 -1.70 18.83 -6.11
N ALA A 247 -0.86 18.22 -6.96
CA ALA A 247 -0.72 18.63 -8.35
C ALA A 247 -2.00 18.37 -9.19
N GLY A 248 -2.80 17.37 -8.82
CA GLY A 248 -4.05 17.04 -9.48
C GLY A 248 -5.22 17.98 -9.16
N LEU A 249 -5.19 18.68 -8.02
CA LEU A 249 -6.32 19.48 -7.54
C LEU A 249 -6.68 20.65 -8.47
N ALA A 250 -5.68 21.26 -9.12
CA ALA A 250 -5.90 22.44 -9.96
C ALA A 250 -6.57 22.11 -11.31
N GLY A 251 -6.52 20.86 -11.78
CA GLY A 251 -6.98 20.48 -13.12
C GLY A 251 -8.46 20.75 -13.34
N THR A 252 -9.32 20.15 -12.51
CA THR A 252 -10.78 20.27 -12.61
C THR A 252 -11.30 21.71 -12.55
N PRO A 253 -10.91 22.56 -11.57
CA PRO A 253 -11.40 23.93 -11.52
C PRO A 253 -10.91 24.77 -12.71
N LEU A 254 -9.66 24.61 -13.14
CA LEU A 254 -9.15 25.32 -14.31
C LEU A 254 -9.87 24.89 -15.59
N TRP A 255 -10.10 23.60 -15.78
CA TRP A 255 -10.89 23.08 -16.90
C TRP A 255 -12.30 23.70 -16.95
N LEU A 256 -13.02 23.72 -15.81
CA LEU A 256 -14.35 24.31 -15.74
C LEU A 256 -14.37 25.81 -16.04
N VAL A 257 -13.41 26.57 -15.49
CA VAL A 257 -13.27 28.01 -15.74
C VAL A 257 -13.07 28.29 -17.23
N PHE A 258 -12.18 27.53 -17.89
CA PHE A 258 -11.85 27.78 -19.30
C PHE A 258 -12.92 27.28 -20.29
N ILE A 259 -13.83 26.40 -19.87
CA ILE A 259 -15.01 26.02 -20.68
C ILE A 259 -16.15 27.03 -20.53
N HIS A 260 -16.46 27.45 -19.30
CA HIS A 260 -17.67 28.21 -18.98
C HIS A 260 -17.46 29.73 -18.98
N SER A 261 -16.21 30.21 -18.94
CA SER A 261 -15.95 31.64 -19.04
C SER A 261 -16.21 32.15 -20.45
N ASN A 262 -17.02 33.21 -20.55
CA ASN A 262 -17.29 33.93 -21.81
C ASN A 262 -16.37 35.16 -21.99
N SER A 263 -15.27 35.24 -21.24
CA SER A 263 -14.34 36.36 -21.39
C SER A 263 -13.54 36.26 -22.70
N PRO A 264 -13.29 37.39 -23.39
CA PRO A 264 -12.53 37.39 -24.64
C PRO A 264 -11.08 36.92 -24.43
N GLY A 265 -10.52 37.13 -23.24
CA GLY A 265 -9.20 36.63 -22.87
C GLY A 265 -9.13 35.10 -22.83
N VAL A 266 -10.12 34.45 -22.19
CA VAL A 266 -10.19 32.97 -22.16
C VAL A 266 -10.40 32.40 -23.56
N ALA A 267 -11.27 33.02 -24.37
CA ALA A 267 -11.48 32.61 -25.75
C ALA A 267 -10.18 32.67 -26.57
N ASN A 268 -9.33 33.69 -26.35
CA ASN A 268 -8.03 33.80 -27.03
C ASN A 268 -7.04 32.72 -26.58
N VAL A 269 -7.01 32.38 -25.29
CA VAL A 269 -6.17 31.27 -24.78
C VAL A 269 -6.63 29.94 -25.36
N ASN A 270 -7.94 29.69 -25.39
CA ASN A 270 -8.53 28.44 -25.87
C ASN A 270 -8.23 28.14 -27.35
N LYS A 271 -7.82 29.14 -28.15
CA LYS A 271 -7.37 28.94 -29.54
C LYS A 271 -6.06 28.16 -29.64
N TRP A 272 -5.17 28.31 -28.64
CA TRP A 272 -3.83 27.74 -28.64
C TRP A 272 -3.68 26.65 -27.58
N TRP A 273 -4.41 26.79 -26.47
CA TRP A 273 -4.39 25.86 -25.35
C TRP A 273 -5.81 25.36 -25.07
N MET A 274 -6.07 24.12 -25.45
CA MET A 274 -7.38 23.50 -25.23
C MET A 274 -7.73 23.51 -23.72
N PRO A 275 -8.99 23.74 -23.32
CA PRO A 275 -9.39 23.71 -21.91
C PRO A 275 -9.00 22.40 -21.19
N ALA A 276 -9.05 21.27 -21.88
CA ALA A 276 -8.60 19.96 -21.39
C ALA A 276 -7.09 19.94 -21.01
N GLY A 277 -6.30 20.82 -21.62
CA GLY A 277 -4.87 20.98 -21.36
C GLY A 277 -4.54 21.34 -19.92
N TRP A 278 -5.48 21.94 -19.17
CA TRP A 278 -5.26 22.28 -17.77
C TRP A 278 -5.09 21.07 -16.83
N PHE A 279 -5.40 19.86 -17.28
CA PHE A 279 -5.04 18.63 -16.57
C PHE A 279 -3.58 18.21 -16.77
N LEU A 280 -2.90 18.68 -17.84
CA LEU A 280 -1.54 18.25 -18.20
C LEU A 280 -0.51 18.49 -17.10
N PRO A 281 -0.42 19.66 -16.44
CA PRO A 281 0.57 19.88 -15.38
C PRO A 281 0.41 18.88 -14.22
N GLY A 282 -0.84 18.59 -13.83
CA GLY A 282 -1.15 17.62 -12.78
C GLY A 282 -0.78 16.20 -13.20
N ILE A 283 -1.14 15.81 -14.42
CA ILE A 283 -0.80 14.50 -15.00
C ILE A 283 0.72 14.31 -15.08
N TRP A 284 1.44 15.31 -15.57
CA TRP A 284 2.90 15.25 -15.68
C TRP A 284 3.55 15.12 -14.32
N ALA A 285 3.07 15.86 -13.32
CA ALA A 285 3.53 15.73 -11.94
C ALA A 285 3.24 14.33 -11.38
N MET A 286 2.03 13.78 -11.56
CA MET A 286 1.65 12.44 -11.11
C MET A 286 2.56 11.35 -11.70
N GLN A 287 2.80 11.39 -13.01
CA GLN A 287 3.69 10.44 -13.68
C GLN A 287 5.14 10.61 -13.22
N PHE A 288 5.62 11.84 -13.16
CA PHE A 288 6.99 12.14 -12.75
C PHE A 288 7.27 11.63 -11.33
N VAL A 289 6.45 11.97 -10.35
CA VAL A 289 6.70 11.54 -8.96
C VAL A 289 6.55 10.03 -8.79
N SER A 290 5.64 9.40 -9.54
CA SER A 290 5.42 7.96 -9.50
C SER A 290 6.57 7.14 -10.06
N ILE A 291 7.36 7.74 -10.96
CA ILE A 291 8.58 7.14 -11.51
C ILE A 291 9.81 7.53 -10.69
N TRP A 292 9.95 8.81 -10.35
CA TRP A 292 11.15 9.37 -9.75
C TRP A 292 11.42 8.85 -8.34
N TYR A 293 10.43 8.86 -7.45
CA TYR A 293 10.64 8.49 -6.04
C TYR A 293 11.05 7.02 -5.86
N PRO A 294 10.40 6.03 -6.49
CA PRO A 294 10.83 4.64 -6.37
C PRO A 294 12.23 4.41 -6.96
N LEU A 295 12.57 5.06 -8.08
CA LEU A 295 13.93 4.99 -8.65
C LEU A 295 14.98 5.62 -7.74
N LYS A 296 14.67 6.76 -7.13
CA LYS A 296 15.55 7.42 -6.17
C LYS A 296 15.82 6.51 -4.96
N ASP A 297 14.77 5.93 -4.39
CA ASP A 297 14.88 5.04 -3.23
C ASP A 297 15.64 3.76 -3.56
N ALA A 298 15.41 3.14 -4.73
CA ALA A 298 16.17 2.00 -5.21
C ALA A 298 17.67 2.31 -5.35
N ARG A 299 18.02 3.48 -5.92
CA ARG A 299 19.42 3.91 -6.05
C ARG A 299 20.07 4.16 -4.70
N GLU A 300 19.39 4.82 -3.78
CA GLU A 300 19.91 5.07 -2.44
C GLU A 300 20.10 3.78 -1.65
N SER A 301 19.16 2.85 -1.75
CA SER A 301 19.26 1.52 -1.13
C SER A 301 20.47 0.75 -1.65
N ARG A 302 20.69 0.75 -2.97
CA ARG A 302 21.88 0.12 -3.58
C ARG A 302 23.19 0.78 -3.17
N LYS A 303 23.27 2.12 -3.16
CA LYS A 303 24.46 2.85 -2.68
C LYS A 303 24.81 2.46 -1.25
N ARG A 304 23.82 2.31 -0.38
CA ARG A 304 24.01 1.89 1.02
C ARG A 304 24.46 0.44 1.15
N ARG A 305 24.04 -0.44 0.24
CA ARG A 305 24.50 -1.84 0.18
C ARG A 305 25.94 -1.92 -0.32
N GLN A 306 26.30 -1.13 -1.34
CA GLN A 306 27.63 -1.13 -1.93
C GLN A 306 28.68 -0.44 -1.05
N GLY A 307 28.36 0.72 -0.46
CA GLY A 307 29.26 1.42 0.47
C GLY A 307 29.65 0.54 1.66
N ARG A 308 28.67 -0.21 2.22
CA ARG A 308 28.96 -1.12 3.35
C ARG A 308 29.73 -2.37 2.98
N CYS A 309 29.62 -2.88 1.75
CA CYS A 309 30.49 -3.97 1.31
C CYS A 309 31.97 -3.54 1.32
N ILE A 310 32.23 -2.28 1.01
CA ILE A 310 33.58 -1.72 1.01
C ILE A 310 34.04 -1.50 2.46
N ASP A 311 33.22 -0.90 3.31
CA ASP A 311 33.54 -0.72 4.74
C ASP A 311 33.81 -2.06 5.44
N CYS A 312 32.99 -3.11 5.20
CA CYS A 312 33.24 -4.44 5.76
C CYS A 312 34.57 -5.07 5.31
N ILE A 313 35.06 -4.75 4.10
CA ILE A 313 36.35 -5.24 3.58
C ILE A 313 37.50 -4.42 4.18
N LEU A 314 37.29 -3.12 4.41
CA LEU A 314 38.29 -2.23 5.02
C LEU A 314 38.43 -2.50 6.52
N ASP A 315 37.34 -2.67 7.25
CA ASP A 315 37.32 -2.99 8.68
C ASP A 315 37.95 -4.34 8.99
N ALA A 316 37.86 -5.31 8.07
CA ALA A 316 38.57 -6.59 8.20
C ALA A 316 40.11 -6.44 8.17
N ASN A 317 40.62 -5.29 7.71
CA ASN A 317 42.03 -5.01 7.53
C ASN A 317 42.56 -3.88 8.44
N SER A 318 41.74 -3.21 9.25
CA SER A 318 42.19 -2.10 10.11
C SER A 318 41.67 -2.18 11.56
N HIS A 319 42.61 -2.08 12.50
CA HIS A 319 42.35 -1.81 13.93
C HIS A 319 41.55 -0.51 14.16
N PRO A 320 40.83 -0.38 15.29
CA PRO A 320 39.62 0.42 15.36
C PRO A 320 39.92 1.91 15.43
N ILE A 321 39.30 2.69 14.56
CA ILE A 321 39.26 4.15 14.65
C ILE A 321 37.80 4.57 14.77
N SER A 322 37.52 5.34 15.84
CA SER A 322 36.33 6.17 16.11
C SER A 322 35.23 5.58 17.02
N ASN A 323 35.08 6.19 18.21
CA ASN A 323 34.00 6.07 19.19
C ASN A 323 32.55 6.26 18.65
N ARG A 324 32.38 6.58 17.36
CA ARG A 324 31.06 6.73 16.72
C ARG A 324 30.54 5.46 16.06
N ASP A 325 31.42 4.51 15.73
CA ASP A 325 31.03 3.27 15.03
C ASP A 325 30.48 2.19 15.97
N ASP A 326 30.74 2.33 17.28
CA ASP A 326 30.15 1.45 18.31
C ASP A 326 28.62 1.50 18.30
N TYR A 327 28.01 2.68 18.13
CA TYR A 327 26.54 2.83 18.11
C TYR A 327 25.87 2.03 16.99
N TYR A 328 26.54 1.89 15.86
CA TYR A 328 26.02 1.15 14.72
C TYR A 328 26.35 -0.35 14.78
N SER A 329 27.08 -0.81 15.79
CA SER A 329 27.53 -2.20 15.94
C SER A 329 26.38 -3.19 16.12
N MET A 330 26.62 -4.43 15.69
CA MET A 330 25.70 -5.56 15.86
C MET A 330 25.36 -5.82 17.34
N GLY A 331 26.33 -5.63 18.23
CA GLY A 331 26.12 -5.82 19.68
C GLY A 331 25.12 -4.83 20.28
N ASN A 332 25.04 -3.61 19.75
CA ASN A 332 24.05 -2.62 20.20
C ASN A 332 22.64 -2.93 19.69
N LEU A 333 22.52 -3.46 18.47
CA LEU A 333 21.25 -3.99 17.98
C LEU A 333 20.78 -5.15 18.87
N GLU A 334 21.65 -6.10 19.21
CA GLU A 334 21.33 -7.21 20.11
C GLU A 334 20.91 -6.71 21.50
N GLY A 335 21.62 -5.73 22.06
CA GLY A 335 21.23 -5.08 23.31
C GLY A 335 19.87 -4.37 23.25
N GLN A 336 19.53 -3.75 22.12
CA GLN A 336 18.22 -3.12 21.90
C GLN A 336 17.11 -4.16 21.72
N ILE A 337 17.38 -5.26 21.00
CA ILE A 337 16.49 -6.41 20.87
C ILE A 337 16.19 -6.97 22.27
N ASP A 338 17.17 -7.07 23.16
CA ASP A 338 16.94 -7.64 24.49
C ASP A 338 16.15 -6.73 25.43
N ARG A 339 16.34 -5.41 25.34
CA ARG A 339 15.81 -4.45 26.32
C ARG A 339 14.59 -3.65 25.85
N ARG A 340 14.50 -3.31 24.56
CA ARG A 340 13.56 -2.30 24.03
C ARG A 340 13.03 -2.63 22.62
N ILE A 341 12.75 -3.91 22.37
CA ILE A 341 12.24 -4.36 21.06
C ILE A 341 10.97 -3.66 20.60
N GLU A 342 10.09 -3.22 21.53
CA GLU A 342 8.82 -2.55 21.19
C GLU A 342 9.03 -1.20 20.49
N GLN A 343 10.10 -0.48 20.83
CA GLN A 343 10.45 0.77 20.14
C GLN A 343 10.93 0.48 18.71
N LEU A 344 11.64 -0.63 18.53
CA LEU A 344 12.11 -1.08 17.24
C LEU A 344 10.92 -1.55 16.38
N LEU A 345 9.99 -2.31 16.96
CA LEU A 345 8.78 -2.79 16.29
C LEU A 345 7.89 -1.63 15.83
N LYS A 346 7.67 -0.63 16.69
CA LYS A 346 6.92 0.58 16.32
C LYS A 346 7.59 1.33 15.16
N TYR A 347 8.90 1.50 15.21
CA TYR A 347 9.64 2.13 14.10
C TYR A 347 9.52 1.31 12.81
N ALA A 348 9.57 -0.02 12.90
CA ALA A 348 9.46 -0.91 11.76
C ALA A 348 8.08 -0.79 11.09
N ALA A 349 7.02 -0.77 11.88
CA ALA A 349 5.65 -0.63 11.40
C ALA A 349 5.38 0.73 10.76
N GLU A 350 5.80 1.83 11.41
CA GLU A 350 5.44 3.18 10.96
C GLU A 350 6.31 3.70 9.82
N LYS A 351 7.58 3.26 9.72
CA LYS A 351 8.56 3.89 8.83
C LYS A 351 9.13 2.98 7.75
N THR A 352 9.61 1.79 8.13
CA THR A 352 10.33 0.89 7.20
C THR A 352 9.45 -0.18 6.59
N PHE A 353 8.22 -0.37 7.10
CA PHE A 353 7.26 -1.35 6.59
C PHE A 353 7.79 -2.79 6.65
N THR A 354 8.53 -3.10 7.72
CA THR A 354 9.17 -4.40 7.95
C THR A 354 8.93 -4.91 9.38
N ALA A 355 7.72 -4.70 9.91
CA ALA A 355 7.39 -5.10 11.28
C ALA A 355 7.46 -6.62 11.47
N GLU A 356 7.20 -7.41 10.42
CA GLU A 356 7.29 -8.87 10.42
C GLU A 356 8.67 -9.38 10.83
N ASN A 357 9.74 -8.71 10.39
CA ASN A 357 11.12 -9.08 10.75
C ASN A 357 11.38 -8.88 12.25
N ILE A 358 10.91 -7.78 12.83
CA ILE A 358 11.09 -7.49 14.26
C ILE A 358 10.20 -8.39 15.11
N LEU A 359 8.97 -8.65 14.65
CA LEU A 359 8.04 -9.54 15.32
C LEU A 359 8.60 -10.97 15.37
N PHE A 360 9.16 -11.48 14.27
CA PHE A 360 9.82 -12.78 14.25
C PHE A 360 11.00 -12.86 15.24
N ILE A 361 11.86 -11.85 15.25
CA ILE A 361 12.97 -11.77 16.22
C ILE A 361 12.44 -11.80 17.66
N ARG A 362 11.33 -11.09 17.92
CA ARG A 362 10.71 -11.06 19.24
C ARG A 362 10.16 -12.42 19.65
N GLU A 363 9.36 -13.06 18.79
CA GLU A 363 8.74 -14.35 19.08
C GLU A 363 9.79 -15.45 19.28
N VAL A 364 10.83 -15.50 18.46
CA VAL A 364 11.92 -16.48 18.62
C VAL A 364 12.71 -16.25 19.91
N ARG A 365 12.98 -14.98 20.27
CA ARG A 365 13.64 -14.63 21.53
C ARG A 365 12.79 -15.06 22.72
N ASP A 366 11.49 -14.81 22.69
CA ASP A 366 10.57 -15.12 23.79
C ASP A 366 10.34 -16.63 23.91
N PHE A 367 10.22 -17.35 22.78
CA PHE A 367 10.24 -18.81 22.71
C PHE A 367 11.47 -19.40 23.40
N LYS A 368 12.68 -18.92 23.06
CA LYS A 368 13.94 -19.39 23.67
C LYS A 368 13.99 -19.10 25.18
N ARG A 369 13.59 -17.90 25.60
CA ARG A 369 13.52 -17.54 27.03
C ARG A 369 12.55 -18.45 27.79
N ARG A 370 11.37 -18.72 27.23
CA ARG A 370 10.40 -19.66 27.83
C ARG A 370 10.95 -21.07 27.92
N TRP A 371 11.64 -21.55 26.88
CA TRP A 371 12.30 -22.85 26.87
C TRP A 371 13.37 -22.96 27.97
N GLU A 372 14.27 -21.98 28.08
CA GLU A 372 15.34 -21.96 29.08
C GLU A 372 14.81 -21.90 30.51
N VAL A 373 13.76 -21.11 30.76
CA VAL A 373 13.11 -21.03 32.08
C VAL A 373 12.49 -22.37 32.46
N ALA A 374 11.86 -23.08 31.52
CA ALA A 374 11.34 -24.41 31.77
C ALA A 374 12.46 -25.41 32.10
N MET A 375 13.53 -25.40 31.31
CA MET A 375 14.67 -26.32 31.46
C MET A 375 15.45 -26.10 32.78
N LYS A 376 15.51 -24.86 33.28
CA LYS A 376 16.12 -24.54 34.58
C LYS A 376 15.36 -25.11 35.78
N ARG A 377 14.05 -25.38 35.64
CA ARG A 377 13.23 -25.94 36.71
C ARG A 377 13.33 -27.47 36.74
N SER A 378 13.24 -28.10 35.58
CA SER A 378 13.33 -29.55 35.41
C SER A 378 13.65 -29.89 33.95
N PRO A 379 14.16 -31.10 33.64
CA PRO A 379 14.15 -31.59 32.26
C PRO A 379 12.72 -31.50 31.70
N LEU A 380 12.59 -31.13 30.42
CA LEU A 380 11.27 -30.94 29.81
C LEU A 380 10.49 -32.26 29.80
N SER A 381 9.28 -32.23 30.35
CA SER A 381 8.29 -33.31 30.17
C SER A 381 7.85 -33.38 28.70
N LEU A 382 7.33 -34.53 28.26
CA LEU A 382 6.77 -34.71 26.92
C LEU A 382 5.67 -33.69 26.61
N ASP A 383 4.82 -33.37 27.59
CA ASP A 383 3.76 -32.37 27.43
C ASP A 383 4.33 -30.95 27.25
N GLN A 384 5.38 -30.61 28.01
CA GLN A 384 6.05 -29.33 27.87
C GLN A 384 6.77 -29.22 26.52
N LEU A 385 7.35 -30.32 26.03
CA LEU A 385 7.97 -30.37 24.71
C LEU A 385 6.93 -30.18 23.60
N ARG A 386 5.74 -30.78 23.75
CA ARG A 386 4.61 -30.58 22.84
C ARG A 386 4.15 -29.12 22.83
N GLU A 387 3.95 -28.49 23.99
CA GLU A 387 3.57 -27.07 24.06
C GLU A 387 4.59 -26.17 23.32
N ARG A 388 5.90 -26.49 23.43
CA ARG A 388 6.93 -25.73 22.70
C ARG A 388 6.91 -26.02 21.21
N PHE A 389 6.60 -27.25 20.81
CA PHE A 389 6.44 -27.58 19.39
C PHE A 389 5.27 -26.84 18.77
N GLU A 390 4.12 -26.77 19.47
CA GLU A 390 2.95 -26.00 19.04
C GLU A 390 3.24 -24.50 18.95
N GLU A 391 3.94 -23.94 19.94
CA GLU A 391 4.39 -22.55 19.91
C GLU A 391 5.30 -22.27 18.71
N ALA A 392 6.25 -23.16 18.43
CA ALA A 392 7.13 -23.04 17.28
C ALA A 392 6.37 -23.17 15.95
N ALA A 393 5.42 -24.09 15.86
CA ALA A 393 4.57 -24.23 14.69
C ALA A 393 3.73 -22.95 14.47
N LEU A 394 3.20 -22.35 15.52
CA LEU A 394 2.47 -21.08 15.43
C LEU A 394 3.36 -19.96 14.87
N ILE A 395 4.60 -19.83 15.32
CA ILE A 395 5.58 -18.87 14.77
C ILE A 395 5.79 -19.12 13.27
N PHE A 396 5.95 -20.39 12.87
CA PHE A 396 6.13 -20.75 11.47
C PHE A 396 4.91 -20.34 10.62
N PHE A 397 3.69 -20.71 11.01
CA PHE A 397 2.51 -20.40 10.22
C PHE A 397 2.13 -18.92 10.20
N THR A 398 2.43 -18.17 11.27
CA THR A 398 2.04 -16.77 11.36
C THR A 398 3.05 -15.81 10.72
N LEU A 399 4.34 -16.16 10.67
CA LEU A 399 5.42 -15.26 10.26
C LEU A 399 6.32 -15.80 9.13
N VAL A 400 6.37 -17.12 8.90
CA VAL A 400 7.30 -17.73 7.94
C VAL A 400 6.60 -18.26 6.69
N ASN A 401 5.52 -19.02 6.88
CA ASN A 401 4.83 -19.70 5.79
C ASN A 401 4.12 -18.68 4.87
N PRO A 402 4.47 -18.63 3.57
CA PRO A 402 3.91 -17.66 2.63
C PRO A 402 2.40 -17.81 2.40
N ALA A 403 1.85 -19.01 2.61
CA ALA A 403 0.43 -19.28 2.39
C ALA A 403 -0.46 -18.78 3.55
N THR A 404 0.06 -18.81 4.79
CA THR A 404 -0.72 -18.55 6.00
C THR A 404 -0.35 -17.22 6.69
N ALA A 405 0.87 -16.73 6.50
CA ALA A 405 1.33 -15.48 7.09
C ALA A 405 0.79 -14.27 6.31
N LYS A 406 0.29 -13.27 7.04
CA LYS A 406 -0.17 -11.98 6.45
C LYS A 406 1.01 -11.19 5.86
N PHE A 407 2.15 -11.23 6.56
CA PHE A 407 3.43 -10.73 6.10
C PHE A 407 4.48 -11.78 6.47
N ASN A 408 5.05 -12.43 5.47
CA ASN A 408 6.07 -13.46 5.69
C ASN A 408 7.48 -12.86 5.66
N ILE A 409 8.36 -13.38 6.53
CA ILE A 409 9.77 -13.01 6.52
C ILE A 409 10.47 -13.54 5.26
N ASN A 410 11.45 -12.78 4.78
CA ASN A 410 12.25 -13.16 3.62
C ASN A 410 13.39 -14.11 4.02
N LEU A 411 13.29 -15.38 3.65
CA LEU A 411 14.30 -16.42 3.91
C LEU A 411 14.87 -16.99 2.61
N ASP A 412 16.02 -17.67 2.69
CA ASP A 412 16.50 -18.51 1.59
C ASP A 412 15.70 -19.82 1.50
N TYR A 413 15.57 -20.34 0.29
CA TYR A 413 14.78 -21.54 0.01
C TYR A 413 15.18 -22.73 0.88
N LYS A 414 16.48 -22.92 1.15
CA LYS A 414 16.96 -24.04 1.98
C LYS A 414 16.46 -23.89 3.41
N THR A 415 16.65 -22.73 4.04
CA THR A 415 16.14 -22.48 5.42
C THR A 415 14.62 -22.61 5.51
N TYR A 416 13.90 -22.11 4.51
CA TYR A 416 12.45 -22.28 4.45
C TYR A 416 12.05 -23.76 4.34
N LEU A 417 12.73 -24.52 3.48
CA LEU A 417 12.46 -25.95 3.27
C LEU A 417 12.69 -26.74 4.57
N ASP A 418 13.81 -26.49 5.25
CA ASP A 418 14.13 -27.11 6.55
C ASP A 418 13.00 -26.90 7.57
N LEU A 419 12.49 -25.67 7.68
CA LEU A 419 11.36 -25.33 8.56
C LEU A 419 10.03 -25.96 8.09
N SER A 420 9.77 -25.96 6.78
CA SER A 420 8.55 -26.55 6.22
C SER A 420 8.47 -28.05 6.45
N LEU A 421 9.61 -28.75 6.41
CA LEU A 421 9.71 -30.17 6.71
C LEU A 421 9.47 -30.43 8.20
N MET A 422 9.99 -29.57 9.07
CA MET A 422 9.78 -29.66 10.53
C MET A 422 8.29 -29.61 10.92
N PHE A 423 7.49 -28.80 10.21
CA PHE A 423 6.08 -28.56 10.53
C PHE A 423 5.10 -29.13 9.51
N ARG A 424 5.54 -30.01 8.60
CA ARG A 424 4.73 -30.54 7.49
C ARG A 424 3.44 -31.26 7.94
N GLY A 425 3.45 -31.85 9.13
CA GLY A 425 2.29 -32.53 9.71
C GLY A 425 1.28 -31.59 10.35
N CYS A 426 1.60 -30.31 10.55
CA CYS A 426 0.74 -29.34 11.20
C CYS A 426 -0.15 -28.61 10.20
N ASP A 427 -1.43 -28.53 10.52
CA ASP A 427 -2.40 -27.70 9.80
C ASP A 427 -2.73 -26.46 10.63
N TYR A 428 -2.76 -25.31 9.98
CA TYR A 428 -3.08 -24.03 10.59
C TYR A 428 -4.30 -23.43 9.89
N GLN A 429 -5.45 -23.53 10.54
CA GLN A 429 -6.63 -22.78 10.15
C GLN A 429 -6.58 -21.39 10.77
N ARG A 430 -6.49 -20.38 9.91
CA ARG A 430 -6.72 -18.99 10.29
C ARG A 430 -8.23 -18.79 10.38
N ASP A 431 -8.73 -18.16 11.46
CA ASP A 431 -10.15 -17.86 11.70
C ASP A 431 -10.83 -16.92 10.64
N ASP A 432 -10.20 -16.70 9.49
CA ASP A 432 -10.78 -15.93 8.38
C ASP A 432 -11.71 -16.81 7.53
N ASP A 433 -12.88 -17.13 8.08
CA ASP A 433 -14.03 -17.64 7.32
C ASP A 433 -14.61 -16.52 6.43
N GLY A 434 -13.95 -16.27 5.30
CA GLY A 434 -14.36 -15.21 4.36
C GLY A 434 -13.79 -15.34 2.95
N SER A 435 -14.44 -16.18 2.12
CA SER A 435 -14.33 -16.26 0.65
C SER A 435 -13.02 -16.85 0.07
N GLU A 436 -13.16 -17.73 -0.93
CA GLU A 436 -12.08 -18.16 -1.84
C GLU A 436 -11.31 -16.98 -2.47
N LEU A 437 -11.93 -15.80 -2.54
CA LEU A 437 -11.30 -14.57 -3.05
C LEU A 437 -10.17 -14.05 -2.14
N SER A 438 -10.22 -14.33 -0.83
CA SER A 438 -9.16 -13.95 0.12
C SER A 438 -7.92 -14.82 -0.03
N LYS A 439 -8.11 -16.11 -0.37
CA LYS A 439 -7.03 -17.06 -0.73
C LYS A 439 -6.33 -16.65 -2.03
N LEU A 440 -7.07 -16.10 -3.00
CA LEU A 440 -6.50 -15.53 -4.23
C LEU A 440 -5.64 -14.27 -3.97
N THR A 441 -5.92 -13.50 -2.90
CA THR A 441 -5.06 -12.38 -2.48
C THR A 441 -3.90 -12.77 -1.56
N ALA A 442 -4.02 -13.87 -0.79
CA ALA A 442 -2.91 -14.41 0.00
C ALA A 442 -1.71 -14.84 -0.87
N GLY A 443 -1.96 -15.18 -2.14
CA GLY A 443 -0.92 -15.42 -3.15
C GLY A 443 -0.11 -14.20 -3.60
N THR A 444 -0.37 -12.99 -3.08
CA THR A 444 0.44 -11.78 -3.40
C THR A 444 1.50 -11.44 -2.35
N ASN A 445 1.93 -12.43 -1.58
CA ASN A 445 3.12 -12.35 -0.73
C ASN A 445 4.39 -12.40 -1.61
N ASP A 446 4.67 -11.27 -2.27
CA ASP A 446 5.80 -11.00 -3.17
C ASP A 446 7.19 -11.09 -2.47
N ALA A 447 7.24 -11.49 -1.19
CA ALA A 447 8.46 -11.56 -0.40
C ALA A 447 9.43 -12.65 -0.87
N CYS A 448 8.94 -13.75 -1.47
CA CYS A 448 9.76 -14.87 -1.95
C CYS A 448 10.05 -14.76 -3.46
N PRO A 449 11.33 -14.67 -3.89
CA PRO A 449 11.71 -14.43 -5.29
C PRO A 449 11.34 -15.52 -6.33
N TRP A 450 10.81 -16.68 -5.92
CA TRP A 450 10.72 -17.87 -6.78
C TRP A 450 9.31 -18.39 -7.08
N GLU A 451 8.25 -17.76 -6.58
CA GLU A 451 6.90 -18.30 -6.76
C GLU A 451 6.22 -17.75 -8.02
N THR A 452 6.41 -18.47 -9.12
CA THR A 452 5.47 -18.48 -10.27
C THR A 452 4.87 -19.88 -10.28
N GLN A 453 3.64 -20.03 -9.80
CA GLN A 453 3.01 -21.33 -9.58
C GLN A 453 2.58 -22.03 -10.88
N PRO A 454 2.64 -23.37 -10.94
CA PRO A 454 1.63 -24.21 -11.56
C PRO A 454 0.69 -24.78 -10.49
N GLU A 455 -0.61 -24.59 -10.68
CA GLU A 455 -1.67 -25.20 -9.88
C GLU A 455 -1.75 -26.71 -10.13
N ASP A 456 -1.86 -27.51 -9.07
CA ASP A 456 -2.57 -28.79 -9.08
C ASP A 456 -2.73 -29.30 -7.64
N SER A 457 -3.96 -29.30 -7.11
CA SER A 457 -4.66 -30.53 -6.66
C SER A 457 -5.91 -30.26 -5.80
N LEU A 458 -6.90 -31.09 -6.09
CA LEU A 458 -8.33 -31.03 -5.77
C LEU A 458 -8.70 -31.70 -4.42
N HIS A 459 -9.75 -31.14 -3.81
CA HIS A 459 -10.81 -31.70 -2.94
C HIS A 459 -10.54 -32.70 -1.81
N SER A 460 -11.11 -32.37 -0.64
CA SER A 460 -12.08 -33.25 0.04
C SER A 460 -13.01 -32.44 0.96
N ALA A 461 -14.31 -32.71 0.84
CA ALA A 461 -15.39 -32.23 1.68
C ALA A 461 -15.58 -33.15 2.89
N ASP A 462 -15.96 -32.58 4.04
CA ASP A 462 -17.15 -32.98 4.81
C ASP A 462 -17.36 -32.02 5.99
N THR A 463 -18.61 -31.59 6.16
CA THR A 463 -19.04 -30.57 7.13
C THR A 463 -19.75 -31.25 8.29
N SER A 464 -19.28 -31.03 9.52
CA SER A 464 -20.09 -31.21 10.73
C SER A 464 -19.94 -30.01 11.64
N SER A 465 -21.07 -29.37 11.92
CA SER A 465 -21.22 -28.16 12.72
C SER A 465 -20.79 -28.35 14.18
N GLY A 466 -19.86 -27.52 14.65
CA GLY A 466 -19.43 -27.43 16.04
C GLY A 466 -18.63 -26.15 16.27
N VAL A 467 -18.77 -25.54 17.44
CA VAL A 467 -18.09 -24.31 17.88
C VAL A 467 -16.57 -24.43 17.67
N LEU A 468 -15.96 -23.54 16.87
CA LEU A 468 -14.53 -23.57 16.56
C LEU A 468 -13.72 -22.74 17.57
N ASP A 469 -12.89 -23.43 18.34
CA ASP A 469 -11.68 -22.89 18.97
C ASP A 469 -10.53 -22.95 17.95
N ILE A 470 -9.53 -22.06 18.06
CA ILE A 470 -8.29 -22.12 17.26
C ILE A 470 -7.57 -23.43 17.60
N GLU A 471 -7.63 -24.42 16.71
CA GLU A 471 -6.95 -25.71 16.90
C GLU A 471 -5.90 -25.92 15.81
N LEU A 472 -4.62 -25.90 16.22
CA LEU A 472 -3.50 -26.32 15.37
C LEU A 472 -3.50 -27.85 15.33
N LEU A 473 -4.01 -28.45 14.25
CA LEU A 473 -4.10 -29.90 14.12
C LEU A 473 -2.84 -30.46 13.48
N CYS A 474 -1.92 -30.98 14.29
CA CYS A 474 -0.78 -31.74 13.76
C CYS A 474 -1.17 -33.21 13.54
N LYS A 475 -1.37 -33.60 12.27
CA LYS A 475 -1.62 -34.98 11.83
C LYS A 475 -0.30 -35.71 11.58
N GLY A 476 -0.18 -36.93 12.11
CA GLY A 476 0.99 -37.78 11.91
C GLY A 476 1.11 -38.32 10.46
N PRO A 477 2.30 -38.77 10.03
CA PRO A 477 2.51 -39.30 8.68
C PRO A 477 1.96 -40.74 8.58
N GLY A 478 0.73 -40.89 8.07
CA GLY A 478 0.09 -42.19 7.85
C GLY A 478 -0.02 -42.56 6.36
N GLY A 479 1.08 -42.99 5.74
CA GLY A 479 1.04 -43.68 4.45
C GLY A 479 0.83 -45.18 4.66
N LYS A 480 -0.39 -45.70 4.42
CA LYS A 480 -0.62 -47.15 4.32
C LYS A 480 -0.63 -47.57 2.85
N ILE A 481 0.37 -48.39 2.51
CA ILE A 481 0.45 -49.15 1.25
C ILE A 481 -0.63 -50.24 1.31
N ASN A 482 -1.55 -50.23 0.35
CA ASN A 482 -2.60 -51.26 0.22
C ASN A 482 -1.99 -52.58 -0.26
N GLY A 483 -2.05 -53.60 0.61
CA GLY A 483 -1.92 -55.01 0.23
C GLY A 483 -3.28 -55.69 0.34
N ASN A 484 -3.89 -56.01 -0.80
CA ASN A 484 -5.12 -56.79 -0.89
C ASN A 484 -4.85 -58.26 -0.57
N VAL A 485 -5.56 -58.85 0.41
CA VAL A 485 -5.97 -60.27 0.39
C VAL A 485 -7.36 -60.40 1.01
N SER A 486 -8.18 -61.19 0.34
CA SER A 486 -9.62 -61.35 0.44
C SER A 486 -10.15 -62.15 1.66
N ALA A 487 -11.44 -61.93 1.89
CA ALA A 487 -12.48 -62.91 2.23
C ALA A 487 -12.66 -63.42 3.68
N ALA A 488 -13.86 -63.14 4.21
CA ALA A 488 -14.88 -64.09 4.68
C ALA A 488 -15.47 -63.82 6.09
N LYS A 489 -16.77 -63.48 6.07
CA LYS A 489 -17.88 -63.76 7.02
C LYS A 489 -17.55 -64.40 8.38
N SER A 490 -18.06 -63.83 9.48
CA SER A 490 -19.31 -64.28 10.14
C SER A 490 -19.56 -63.63 11.51
N ASN A 491 -20.78 -63.10 11.67
CA ASN A 491 -21.70 -63.06 12.82
C ASN A 491 -21.24 -63.16 14.29
N ALA A 492 -21.89 -62.28 15.08
CA ALA A 492 -22.45 -62.48 16.43
C ALA A 492 -21.60 -62.13 17.67
N SER A 493 -21.96 -60.98 18.24
CA SER A 493 -22.41 -60.77 19.63
C SER A 493 -21.43 -60.91 20.80
N SER A 494 -21.32 -59.75 21.48
CA SER A 494 -20.98 -59.51 22.89
C SER A 494 -19.58 -59.87 23.37
N ILE A 495 -18.79 -58.84 23.69
CA ILE A 495 -18.23 -58.60 25.02
C ILE A 495 -17.84 -57.11 25.10
N THR A 496 -18.33 -56.46 26.15
CA THR A 496 -17.96 -55.12 26.60
C THR A 496 -16.48 -55.08 27.00
N VAL A 497 -15.71 -54.18 26.39
CA VAL A 497 -14.47 -53.66 26.99
C VAL A 497 -14.45 -52.16 26.74
N ASN A 498 -14.47 -51.41 27.84
CA ASN A 498 -14.09 -50.00 27.87
C ASN A 498 -12.71 -49.86 27.24
N ALA A 499 -12.61 -49.16 26.13
CA ALA A 499 -11.35 -48.61 25.65
C ALA A 499 -11.64 -47.15 25.32
N GLU A 500 -11.22 -46.28 26.24
CA GLU A 500 -10.92 -44.90 25.90
C GLU A 500 -10.04 -44.94 24.64
N SER A 501 -10.60 -44.47 23.53
CA SER A 501 -9.82 -44.18 22.33
C SER A 501 -8.89 -43.04 22.69
N GLU A 502 -7.72 -43.35 23.27
CA GLU A 502 -6.55 -42.50 23.17
C GLU A 502 -6.34 -42.21 21.69
N LEU A 503 -6.82 -41.04 21.27
CA LEU A 503 -6.44 -40.43 20.01
C LEU A 503 -4.91 -40.37 20.06
N GLU A 504 -4.24 -41.12 19.19
CA GLU A 504 -2.77 -41.14 19.11
C GLU A 504 -2.29 -39.74 18.72
N PHE A 505 -2.02 -38.91 19.73
CA PHE A 505 -1.62 -37.52 19.57
C PHE A 505 -0.17 -37.42 19.04
N PRO A 506 0.16 -36.36 18.28
CA PRO A 506 1.29 -36.37 17.35
C PRO A 506 2.66 -36.52 18.02
N HIS A 507 3.53 -37.28 17.35
CA HIS A 507 4.93 -37.49 17.67
C HIS A 507 5.75 -36.24 17.33
N VAL A 508 6.28 -35.54 18.34
CA VAL A 508 7.24 -34.43 18.14
C VAL A 508 8.46 -34.99 17.41
N PRO A 509 8.91 -34.40 16.27
CA PRO A 509 10.10 -34.89 15.57
C PRO A 509 11.31 -34.91 16.51
N GLY A 510 12.10 -36.00 16.50
CA GLY A 510 13.28 -36.12 17.37
C GLY A 510 14.37 -35.07 17.10
N GLU A 511 14.32 -34.42 15.94
CA GLU A 511 15.21 -33.33 15.53
C GLU A 511 14.75 -31.95 16.07
N PHE A 512 13.55 -31.85 16.65
CA PHE A 512 13.04 -30.61 17.21
C PHE A 512 13.83 -30.20 18.45
N SER A 513 14.34 -28.98 18.44
CA SER A 513 15.14 -28.44 19.53
C SER A 513 14.97 -26.93 19.66
N ILE A 514 15.48 -26.36 20.75
CA ILE A 514 15.55 -24.90 20.97
C ILE A 514 16.20 -24.14 19.80
N LYS A 515 17.02 -24.81 18.97
CA LYS A 515 17.76 -24.23 17.85
C LYS A 515 17.01 -24.23 16.52
N VAL A 516 15.76 -24.68 16.50
CA VAL A 516 14.95 -24.83 15.27
C VAL A 516 14.93 -23.57 14.40
N PHE A 517 14.95 -22.37 15.01
CA PHE A 517 14.92 -21.09 14.30
C PHE A 517 16.28 -20.39 14.16
N ASP A 518 17.39 -20.95 14.65
CA ASP A 518 18.68 -20.22 14.75
C ASP A 518 19.13 -19.65 13.40
N LYS A 519 19.09 -20.49 12.36
CA LYS A 519 19.48 -20.09 11.00
C LYS A 519 18.60 -18.97 10.45
N ALA A 520 17.28 -19.08 10.62
CA ALA A 520 16.33 -18.06 10.18
C ALA A 520 16.50 -16.76 10.99
N TYR A 521 16.72 -16.87 12.31
CA TYR A 521 16.95 -15.76 13.21
C TYR A 521 18.18 -14.95 12.80
N ASP A 522 19.30 -15.61 12.49
CA ASP A 522 20.52 -14.91 12.06
C ASP A 522 20.37 -14.20 10.70
N ILE A 523 19.63 -14.81 9.76
CA ILE A 523 19.30 -14.19 8.47
C ILE A 523 18.48 -12.92 8.68
N VAL A 524 17.37 -13.01 9.43
CA VAL A 524 16.49 -11.87 9.67
C VAL A 524 17.18 -10.79 10.50
N LYS A 525 17.93 -11.18 11.54
CA LYS A 525 18.72 -10.24 12.36
C LYS A 525 19.72 -9.45 11.52
N LYS A 526 20.42 -10.12 10.60
CA LYS A 526 21.33 -9.47 9.65
C LYS A 526 20.58 -8.54 8.70
N ASP A 527 19.40 -8.93 8.21
CA ASP A 527 18.57 -8.07 7.36
C ASP A 527 18.11 -6.80 8.08
N VAL A 528 17.62 -6.93 9.32
CA VAL A 528 17.23 -5.81 10.19
C VAL A 528 18.41 -4.87 10.44
N TYR A 529 19.58 -5.43 10.76
CA TYR A 529 20.79 -4.65 10.93
C TYR A 529 21.14 -3.84 9.68
N LEU A 530 21.08 -4.47 8.51
CA LEU A 530 21.46 -3.83 7.25
C LEU A 530 20.42 -2.82 6.75
N ASN A 531 19.13 -3.09 6.88
CA ASN A 531 18.11 -2.28 6.24
C ASN A 531 17.52 -1.21 7.16
N MET A 532 17.49 -1.48 8.47
CA MET A 532 16.72 -0.71 9.44
C MET A 532 17.57 -0.09 10.56
N TRP A 533 18.42 -0.87 11.24
CA TRP A 533 19.12 -0.45 12.46
C TRP A 533 19.87 0.88 12.33
N ILE A 534 20.66 1.03 11.26
CA ILE A 534 21.43 2.26 11.00
C ILE A 534 20.52 3.47 10.83
N ARG A 535 19.33 3.29 10.25
CA ARG A 535 18.36 4.39 10.07
C ARG A 535 17.69 4.75 11.39
N TYR A 536 17.34 3.74 12.17
CA TYR A 536 16.80 3.90 13.52
C TYR A 536 17.75 4.73 14.39
N GLU A 537 19.02 4.37 14.48
CA GLU A 537 20.01 5.11 15.27
C GLU A 537 20.24 6.54 14.76
N LYS A 538 20.25 6.77 13.44
CA LYS A 538 20.39 8.12 12.88
C LYS A 538 19.22 9.05 13.20
N GLU A 539 18.02 8.50 13.36
CA GLU A 539 16.80 9.26 13.60
C GLU A 539 16.42 9.35 15.07
N VAL A 540 16.62 8.28 15.83
CA VAL A 540 16.20 8.11 17.24
C VAL A 540 17.40 8.22 18.18
N GLY A 541 18.56 7.73 17.78
CA GLY A 541 19.81 7.73 18.57
C GLY A 541 20.52 9.09 18.64
N LYS A 542 20.00 10.14 17.99
CA LYS A 542 20.48 11.50 18.24
C LYS A 542 20.07 11.90 19.66
N PRO A 543 21.01 12.22 20.57
CA PRO A 543 20.64 12.92 21.78
C PRO A 543 19.93 14.20 21.35
N ILE A 544 18.76 14.44 21.93
CA ILE A 544 18.12 15.76 21.92
C ILE A 544 19.25 16.74 22.21
N PRO A 545 19.55 17.74 21.34
CA PRO A 545 20.54 18.74 21.69
C PRO A 545 20.07 19.31 23.02
N GLN A 546 20.80 19.00 24.09
CA GLN A 546 20.59 19.67 25.36
C GLN A 546 20.66 21.14 24.99
N ARG A 547 19.51 21.84 25.12
CA ARG A 547 19.53 23.29 25.26
C ARG A 547 20.66 23.51 26.25
N LYS A 548 21.76 24.13 25.79
CA LYS A 548 22.75 24.66 26.70
C LYS A 548 21.92 25.47 27.69
N ALA A 549 21.78 24.95 28.90
CA ALA A 549 21.44 25.78 30.03
C ALA A 549 22.65 26.71 30.12
N GLU A 550 22.57 27.85 29.41
CA GLU A 550 23.41 28.98 29.72
C GLU A 550 23.18 29.24 31.20
N ALA A 551 24.23 28.97 31.96
CA ALA A 551 24.39 29.47 33.30
C ALA A 551 24.32 31.00 33.22
N ALA A 552 23.11 31.54 33.31
CA ALA A 552 22.89 32.93 33.64
C ALA A 552 23.30 33.09 35.10
N SER A 553 24.57 33.46 35.28
CA SER A 553 25.06 34.10 36.49
C SER A 553 24.11 35.24 36.87
N SER A 554 23.71 35.25 38.13
CA SER A 554 22.94 36.28 38.81
C SER A 554 23.21 37.70 38.29
N THR A 555 22.17 38.37 37.82
CA THR A 555 21.93 39.78 38.14
C THR A 555 20.42 39.97 38.26
N THR A 556 19.97 39.78 39.50
CA THR A 556 18.95 40.55 40.21
C THR A 556 18.01 41.41 39.35
N LEU A 557 16.75 40.99 39.26
CA LEU A 557 15.61 41.87 39.53
C LEU A 557 14.38 41.03 39.86
N SER A 558 14.13 40.97 41.16
CA SER A 558 12.91 40.51 41.80
C SER A 558 11.67 41.11 41.16
N PHE A 559 10.61 40.31 40.97
CA PHE A 559 9.32 40.60 41.60
C PHE A 559 8.47 39.33 41.71
N ILE A 560 8.34 38.96 42.98
CA ILE A 560 7.42 38.05 43.66
C ILE A 560 6.06 37.91 42.95
N CYS A 561 5.62 36.67 42.74
CA CYS A 561 4.21 36.37 42.54
C CYS A 561 3.84 35.15 43.38
N HIS A 562 3.01 35.36 44.40
CA HIS A 562 2.29 34.33 45.14
C HIS A 562 1.06 34.98 45.81
N PRO A 563 0.05 34.20 46.21
CA PRO A 563 -1.11 33.89 45.36
C PRO A 563 -2.43 34.37 45.98
N SER A 564 -3.54 34.02 45.29
CA SER A 564 -4.90 33.78 45.82
C SER A 564 -5.99 34.84 45.62
N ALA A 565 -7.18 34.27 45.39
CA ALA A 565 -8.52 34.75 45.78
C ALA A 565 -9.31 35.72 44.86
N SER A 566 -10.37 35.12 44.30
CA SER A 566 -11.75 35.60 44.06
C SER A 566 -12.08 37.06 43.72
N LEU A 567 -12.79 37.20 42.59
CA LEU A 567 -14.16 37.76 42.50
C LEU A 567 -14.63 38.63 43.68
N SER A 568 -14.69 39.95 43.47
CA SER A 568 -15.94 40.74 43.47
C SER A 568 -15.66 42.24 43.64
N GLN A 569 -16.51 43.06 43.01
CA GLN A 569 -16.74 44.49 43.29
C GLN A 569 -15.66 45.50 42.89
N LEU A 570 -15.92 46.27 41.83
CA LEU A 570 -16.22 47.72 41.90
C LEU A 570 -16.26 48.31 40.48
N PHE A 571 -17.38 48.08 39.77
CA PHE A 571 -17.86 49.05 38.80
C PHE A 571 -18.84 49.96 39.53
N GLY A 572 -18.52 51.25 39.58
CA GLY A 572 -19.39 52.26 40.16
C GLY A 572 -18.94 53.65 39.77
N SER A 573 -19.78 54.29 38.95
CA SER A 573 -19.94 55.74 38.79
C SER A 573 -18.84 56.53 38.05
N THR A 574 -19.04 56.88 36.79
CA THR A 574 -19.74 58.07 36.23
C THR A 574 -18.92 59.36 36.13
N ASN A 575 -19.21 60.02 35.00
CA ASN A 575 -18.95 61.39 34.57
C ASN A 575 -17.51 61.78 34.17
N ARG A 576 -17.27 62.68 33.22
CA ARG A 576 -17.99 63.37 32.12
C ARG A 576 -17.01 64.49 31.69
N SER A 577 -16.99 64.83 30.40
CA SER A 577 -16.56 66.12 29.82
C SER A 577 -15.10 66.56 30.01
N ASN A 578 -14.32 66.65 28.91
CA ASN A 578 -14.20 67.90 28.14
C ASN A 578 -13.20 67.77 26.98
N VAL A 579 -13.61 68.37 25.85
CA VAL A 579 -12.92 68.68 24.57
C VAL A 579 -12.65 67.54 23.61
#